data_AF-A0A7C3GN77-F1
#
_entry.id   AF-A0A7C3GN77-F1
#
_cell.length_a   1.000
_cell.length_b   1.000
_cell.length_c   1.000
_cell.angle_alpha   90.00
_cell.angle_beta   90.00
_cell.angle_gamma   90.00
#
_symmetry.space_group_name_H-M   'P 1'
#
loop_
_entity.id
_entity.type
_entity.pdbx_description
1 polymer ?
#
loop_
_entity_poly.entity_id
_entity_poly.type
_entity_poly.pdbx_seq_one_letter_code
_entity_poly.pdbx_strand_id
1 'polypeptide(L)'
;DLHNTDAAAIVILSAGRFKHQPEYDNRDISNDVAFGRLRYGAKVYRETHLPILISGGLGEDNSIPLSELMAEDLRTSFNIETRWQENKSKNTAENARYSWDILHAENISHILLVTDAWHMRRAVPVFEKQGFDITPAPTRFKGLNKHSFDLKFDSFLPSVKALSTSYYALHELLGVVWYSIRY
;
A
#
# COMPACT_ATOMS: atom_id res chain seq x y z
N ASP A 1 7.59 13.88 9.95
CA ASP A 1 7.91 13.12 11.17
C ASP A 1 6.61 12.49 11.65
N LEU A 2 6.58 11.18 11.93
CA LEU A 2 5.34 10.50 12.36
C LEU A 2 4.87 10.98 13.74
N HIS A 3 5.76 11.58 14.54
CA HIS A 3 5.46 12.08 15.88
C HIS A 3 5.05 13.56 15.92
N ASN A 4 5.13 14.27 14.80
CA ASN A 4 4.85 15.70 14.72
C ASN A 4 3.99 16.01 13.49
N THR A 5 2.88 15.27 13.36
CA THR A 5 1.91 15.39 12.27
C THR A 5 0.51 15.53 12.86
N ASP A 6 -0.32 16.36 12.25
CA ASP A 6 -1.73 16.56 12.64
C ASP A 6 -2.66 15.51 11.97
N ALA A 7 -2.09 14.39 11.53
CA ALA A 7 -2.85 13.35 10.83
C ALA A 7 -3.80 12.63 11.82
N ALA A 8 -5.03 12.37 11.38
CA ALA A 8 -6.08 11.79 12.21
C ALA A 8 -6.43 10.34 11.87
N ALA A 9 -5.86 9.77 10.80
CA ALA A 9 -6.01 8.37 10.44
C ALA A 9 -4.78 7.81 9.71
N ILE A 10 -4.66 6.49 9.71
CA ILE A 10 -3.72 5.75 8.87
C ILE A 10 -4.51 5.14 7.70
N VAL A 11 -4.08 5.39 6.47
CA VAL A 11 -4.62 4.72 5.28
C VAL A 11 -3.58 3.75 4.75
N ILE A 12 -3.88 2.46 4.80
CA ILE A 12 -3.02 1.41 4.24
C ILE A 12 -3.57 1.02 2.88
N LEU A 13 -2.81 1.28 1.81
CA LEU A 13 -3.17 0.83 0.47
C LEU A 13 -2.93 -0.66 0.31
N SER A 14 -3.93 -1.37 -0.21
CA SER A 14 -3.82 -2.80 -0.43
C SER A 14 -2.83 -3.18 -1.53
N ALA A 15 -2.41 -4.43 -1.53
CA ALA A 15 -1.60 -5.02 -2.59
C ALA A 15 -2.13 -6.41 -2.95
N GLY A 16 -1.39 -7.16 -3.76
CA GLY A 16 -1.86 -8.45 -4.27
C GLY A 16 -2.05 -9.55 -3.21
N ARG A 17 -2.51 -10.70 -3.70
CA ARG A 17 -2.80 -11.89 -2.91
C ARG A 17 -2.11 -13.13 -3.47
N PHE A 18 -1.93 -14.14 -2.64
CA PHE A 18 -1.75 -15.52 -3.10
C PHE A 18 -3.11 -16.21 -3.06
N LYS A 19 -3.40 -17.05 -4.07
CA LYS A 19 -4.69 -17.73 -4.19
C LYS A 19 -4.59 -19.19 -3.79
N HIS A 20 -5.67 -19.74 -3.24
CA HIS A 20 -5.80 -21.17 -2.96
C HIS A 20 -4.60 -21.78 -2.19
N GLN A 21 -4.22 -21.17 -1.07
CA GLN A 21 -3.07 -21.66 -0.29
C GLN A 21 -3.47 -22.89 0.54
N PRO A 22 -2.86 -24.08 0.31
CA PRO A 22 -3.29 -25.32 0.95
C PRO A 22 -3.20 -25.30 2.48
N GLU A 23 -2.18 -24.63 3.02
CA GLU A 23 -1.96 -24.46 4.45
C GLU A 23 -2.91 -23.48 5.12
N TYR A 24 -3.76 -22.79 4.34
CA TYR A 24 -4.82 -21.90 4.79
C TYR A 24 -6.21 -22.38 4.36
N ASP A 25 -6.41 -23.71 4.30
CA ASP A 25 -7.66 -24.34 3.87
C ASP A 25 -8.07 -23.99 2.43
N ASN A 26 -7.09 -23.85 1.54
CA ASN A 26 -7.26 -23.39 0.16
C ASN A 26 -7.89 -21.99 0.04
N ARG A 27 -7.73 -21.12 1.05
CA ARG A 27 -8.16 -19.72 0.99
C ARG A 27 -7.10 -18.84 0.34
N ASP A 28 -7.54 -17.67 -0.10
CA ASP A 28 -6.65 -16.58 -0.48
C ASP A 28 -6.00 -15.97 0.76
N ILE A 29 -4.76 -15.45 0.62
CA ILE A 29 -4.04 -14.71 1.67
C ILE A 29 -3.36 -13.47 1.09
N SER A 30 -3.08 -12.47 1.92
CA SER A 30 -2.24 -11.34 1.51
C SER A 30 -0.87 -11.83 1.04
N ASN A 31 -0.39 -11.30 -0.09
CA ASN A 31 0.96 -11.62 -0.53
C ASN A 31 2.04 -10.86 0.27
N ASP A 32 3.31 -11.12 -0.03
CA ASP A 32 4.45 -10.50 0.66
C ASP A 32 4.46 -8.96 0.62
N VAL A 33 3.88 -8.36 -0.43
CA VAL A 33 3.77 -6.91 -0.56
C VAL A 33 2.74 -6.38 0.40
N ALA A 34 1.53 -6.95 0.36
CA ALA A 34 0.43 -6.60 1.26
C ALA A 34 0.85 -6.79 2.72
N PHE A 35 1.42 -7.94 3.06
CA PHE A 35 1.89 -8.23 4.42
C PHE A 35 3.02 -7.30 4.88
N GLY A 36 3.90 -6.88 3.97
CA GLY A 36 4.93 -5.88 4.28
C GLY A 36 4.36 -4.49 4.58
N ARG A 37 3.24 -4.11 3.93
CA ARG A 37 2.50 -2.88 4.26
C ARG A 37 1.76 -3.02 5.59
N LEU A 38 1.14 -4.16 5.86
CA LEU A 38 0.51 -4.44 7.16
C LEU A 38 1.49 -4.39 8.31
N ARG A 39 2.68 -5.00 8.16
CA ARG A 39 3.73 -4.94 9.18
C ARG A 39 4.13 -3.51 9.52
N TYR A 40 4.30 -2.67 8.51
CA TYR A 40 4.65 -1.27 8.74
C TYR A 40 3.48 -0.46 9.28
N GLY A 41 2.27 -0.67 8.76
CA GLY A 41 1.05 -0.06 9.27
C GLY A 41 0.80 -0.39 10.74
N ALA A 42 1.06 -1.64 11.17
CA ALA A 42 0.99 -2.06 12.56
C ALA A 42 2.03 -1.34 13.45
N LYS A 43 3.25 -1.12 12.95
CA LYS A 43 4.25 -0.28 13.64
C LYS A 43 3.74 1.15 13.82
N VAL A 44 3.29 1.78 12.73
CA VAL A 44 2.77 3.15 12.75
C VAL A 44 1.58 3.26 13.70
N TYR A 45 0.64 2.33 13.66
CA TYR A 45 -0.49 2.26 14.57
C TYR A 45 -0.08 2.21 16.04
N ARG A 46 0.93 1.41 16.39
CA ARG A 46 1.42 1.32 17.77
C ARG A 46 2.14 2.58 18.24
N GLU A 47 2.69 3.36 17.31
CA GLU A 47 3.39 4.61 17.60
C GLU A 47 2.46 5.81 17.70
N THR A 48 1.33 5.80 16.96
CA THR A 48 0.43 6.96 16.86
C THR A 48 -0.96 6.72 17.45
N HIS A 49 -1.36 5.46 17.62
CA HIS A 49 -2.71 5.03 18.03
C HIS A 49 -3.86 5.53 17.13
N LEU A 50 -3.54 6.01 15.93
CA LEU A 50 -4.54 6.51 14.98
C LEU A 50 -5.38 5.37 14.40
N PRO A 51 -6.67 5.56 14.16
CA PRO A 51 -7.52 4.56 13.55
C PRO A 51 -7.08 4.24 12.11
N ILE A 52 -7.26 2.99 11.70
CA ILE A 52 -6.81 2.48 10.40
C ILE A 52 -7.99 2.34 9.43
N LEU A 53 -7.81 2.87 8.23
CA LEU A 53 -8.54 2.50 7.02
C LEU A 53 -7.63 1.60 6.17
N ILE A 54 -8.15 0.46 5.69
CA ILE A 54 -7.52 -0.28 4.59
C ILE A 54 -8.31 -0.03 3.30
N SER A 55 -7.62 0.38 2.23
CA SER A 55 -8.25 0.68 0.93
C SER A 55 -7.77 -0.26 -0.17
N GLY A 56 -8.73 -0.92 -0.80
CA GLY A 56 -8.53 -1.78 -1.96
C GLY A 56 -9.68 -2.73 -2.19
N GLY A 57 -10.33 -2.62 -3.35
CA GLY A 57 -11.46 -3.45 -3.70
C GLY A 57 -11.13 -4.81 -4.30
N LEU A 58 -12.04 -5.25 -5.17
CA LEU A 58 -11.97 -6.54 -5.85
C LEU A 58 -10.76 -6.55 -6.79
N GLY A 59 -9.96 -7.62 -6.72
CA GLY A 59 -9.00 -7.92 -7.78
C GLY A 59 -9.72 -8.24 -9.10
N GLU A 60 -8.98 -8.72 -10.10
CA GLU A 60 -9.54 -9.02 -11.44
C GLU A 60 -10.62 -10.13 -11.45
N ASP A 61 -10.89 -10.82 -10.34
CA ASP A 61 -11.60 -12.10 -10.33
C ASP A 61 -12.83 -12.20 -9.42
N ASN A 62 -13.48 -11.09 -9.03
CA ASN A 62 -14.68 -11.09 -8.13
C ASN A 62 -14.47 -11.86 -6.81
N SER A 63 -13.21 -12.07 -6.41
CA SER A 63 -12.80 -12.66 -5.14
C SER A 63 -13.05 -11.71 -3.97
N ILE A 64 -12.91 -12.17 -2.72
CA ILE A 64 -13.02 -11.31 -1.51
C ILE A 64 -12.20 -10.03 -1.71
N PRO A 65 -12.71 -8.82 -1.41
CA PRO A 65 -11.95 -7.58 -1.54
C PRO A 65 -10.59 -7.62 -0.83
N LEU A 66 -9.58 -6.99 -1.42
CA LEU A 66 -8.22 -6.97 -0.85
C LEU A 66 -8.20 -6.29 0.52
N SER A 67 -9.05 -5.30 0.76
CA SER A 67 -9.19 -4.64 2.05
C SER A 67 -9.64 -5.58 3.15
N GLU A 68 -10.60 -6.46 2.86
CA GLU A 68 -11.15 -7.43 3.80
C GLU A 68 -10.11 -8.49 4.15
N LEU A 69 -9.42 -9.00 3.13
CA LEU A 69 -8.32 -9.95 3.30
C LEU A 69 -7.20 -9.38 4.18
N MET A 70 -6.78 -8.14 3.90
CA MET A 70 -5.74 -7.47 4.66
C MET A 70 -6.19 -7.06 6.06
N ALA A 71 -7.47 -6.76 6.27
CA ALA A 71 -8.01 -6.47 7.60
C ALA A 71 -7.98 -7.73 8.48
N GLU A 72 -8.35 -8.87 7.92
CA GLU A 72 -8.26 -10.17 8.61
C GLU A 72 -6.82 -10.53 8.96
N ASP A 73 -5.87 -10.34 8.05
CA ASP A 73 -4.45 -10.58 8.31
C ASP A 73 -3.89 -9.61 9.37
N LEU A 74 -4.31 -8.34 9.35
CA LEU A 74 -3.93 -7.35 10.37
C LEU A 74 -4.41 -7.77 11.76
N ARG A 75 -5.68 -8.22 11.83
CA ARG A 75 -6.30 -8.71 13.06
C ARG A 75 -5.61 -9.95 13.59
N THR A 76 -5.46 -10.98 12.76
CA THR A 76 -4.94 -12.29 13.19
C THR A 76 -3.43 -12.28 13.46
N SER A 77 -2.64 -11.54 12.66
CA SER A 77 -1.18 -11.55 12.77
C SER A 77 -0.62 -10.47 13.70
N PHE A 78 -1.36 -9.37 13.91
CA PHE A 78 -0.87 -8.22 14.69
C PHE A 78 -1.78 -7.82 15.85
N ASN A 79 -2.95 -8.46 15.99
CA ASN A 79 -3.97 -8.16 17.01
C ASN A 79 -4.41 -6.68 16.96
N ILE A 80 -4.60 -6.16 15.75
CA ILE A 80 -5.04 -4.78 15.49
C ILE A 80 -6.28 -4.82 14.61
N GLU A 81 -7.35 -4.16 15.06
CA GLU A 81 -8.58 -4.01 14.30
C GLU A 81 -8.52 -2.79 13.38
N THR A 82 -9.03 -2.94 12.16
CA THR A 82 -9.28 -1.81 11.26
C THR A 82 -10.58 -1.11 11.64
N ARG A 83 -10.60 0.23 11.68
CA ARG A 83 -11.85 0.97 11.90
C ARG A 83 -12.71 1.03 10.64
N TRP A 84 -12.05 1.17 9.48
CA TRP A 84 -12.73 1.27 8.20
C TRP A 84 -12.10 0.35 7.16
N GLN A 85 -12.90 -0.02 6.16
CA GLN A 85 -12.45 -0.75 4.99
C GLN A 85 -13.10 -0.12 3.76
N GLU A 86 -12.30 0.13 2.73
CA GLU A 86 -12.76 0.55 1.42
C GLU A 86 -12.55 -0.60 0.43
N ASN A 87 -13.66 -1.17 -0.06
CA ASN A 87 -13.67 -2.47 -0.75
C ASN A 87 -14.20 -2.42 -2.20
N LYS A 88 -14.29 -1.24 -2.81
CA LYS A 88 -14.89 -1.04 -4.14
C LYS A 88 -13.90 -0.68 -5.23
N SER A 89 -12.76 -0.12 -4.84
CA SER A 89 -11.76 0.42 -5.75
C SER A 89 -11.07 -0.64 -6.62
N LYS A 90 -10.81 -0.26 -7.88
CA LYS A 90 -10.09 -1.08 -8.87
C LYS A 90 -8.73 -0.48 -9.24
N ASN A 91 -8.45 0.75 -8.82
CA ASN A 91 -7.24 1.48 -9.13
C ASN A 91 -6.98 2.56 -8.08
N THR A 92 -5.77 3.14 -8.10
CA THR A 92 -5.33 4.13 -7.09
C THR A 92 -6.19 5.40 -7.05
N ALA A 93 -6.76 5.85 -8.16
CA ALA A 93 -7.68 7.00 -8.16
C ALA A 93 -9.00 6.69 -7.43
N GLU A 94 -9.53 5.48 -7.65
CA GLU A 94 -10.71 5.01 -6.91
C GLU A 94 -10.39 4.76 -5.44
N ASN A 95 -9.20 4.23 -5.11
CA ASN A 95 -8.74 4.13 -3.71
C ASN A 95 -8.80 5.50 -3.04
N ALA A 96 -8.23 6.54 -3.67
CA ALA A 96 -8.23 7.90 -3.14
C ALA A 96 -9.66 8.42 -2.96
N ARG A 97 -10.48 8.34 -4.00
CA ARG A 97 -11.86 8.82 -4.00
C ARG A 97 -12.72 8.17 -2.93
N TYR A 98 -12.75 6.84 -2.88
CA TYR A 98 -13.60 6.13 -1.93
C TYR A 98 -13.06 6.21 -0.50
N SER A 99 -11.74 6.30 -0.32
CA SER A 99 -11.15 6.61 0.99
C SER A 99 -11.56 8.00 1.47
N TRP A 100 -11.59 8.99 0.57
CA TRP A 100 -12.04 10.34 0.87
C TRP A 100 -13.51 10.35 1.27
N ASP A 101 -14.39 9.69 0.52
CA ASP A 101 -15.81 9.63 0.85
C ASP A 101 -16.04 9.05 2.27
N ILE A 102 -15.24 8.04 2.68
CA ILE A 102 -15.31 7.44 4.02
C ILE A 102 -14.77 8.38 5.10
N LEU A 103 -13.56 8.90 4.93
CA LEU A 103 -12.87 9.66 5.97
C LEU A 103 -13.36 11.10 6.09
N HIS A 104 -13.77 11.71 4.98
CA HIS A 104 -14.32 13.06 4.99
C HIS A 104 -15.67 13.13 5.74
N ALA A 105 -16.48 12.07 5.68
CA ALA A 105 -17.69 11.94 6.49
C ALA A 105 -17.40 11.93 8.01
N GLU A 106 -16.17 11.58 8.41
CA GLU A 106 -15.66 11.62 9.78
C GLU A 106 -14.88 12.91 10.08
N ASN A 107 -14.90 13.89 9.17
CA ASN A 107 -14.11 15.14 9.22
C ASN A 107 -12.59 14.90 9.23
N ILE A 108 -12.13 13.80 8.62
CA ILE A 108 -10.71 13.45 8.52
C ILE A 108 -10.22 13.76 7.10
N SER A 109 -9.33 14.74 6.99
CA SER A 109 -8.67 15.12 5.73
C SER A 109 -7.14 15.01 5.77
N HIS A 110 -6.52 14.94 6.95
CA HIS A 110 -5.08 14.71 7.08
C HIS A 110 -4.80 13.26 7.48
N ILE A 111 -4.04 12.54 6.66
CA ILE A 111 -3.79 11.10 6.86
C ILE A 111 -2.31 10.74 6.78
N LEU A 112 -1.94 9.66 7.48
CA LEU A 112 -0.72 8.91 7.25
C LEU A 112 -0.96 7.90 6.12
N LEU A 113 -0.38 8.13 4.95
CA LEU A 113 -0.54 7.22 3.81
C LEU A 113 0.54 6.14 3.84
N VAL A 114 0.14 4.88 4.02
CA VAL A 114 1.01 3.71 4.03
C VAL A 114 0.91 2.95 2.71
N THR A 115 2.01 2.94 1.97
CA THR A 115 2.21 2.10 0.78
C THR A 115 3.72 1.89 0.59
N ASP A 116 4.11 1.12 -0.42
CA ASP A 116 5.53 0.91 -0.70
C ASP A 116 6.17 2.19 -1.26
N ALA A 117 7.47 2.40 -1.01
CA ALA A 117 8.19 3.61 -1.40
C ALA A 117 8.12 3.93 -2.91
N TRP A 118 8.21 2.90 -3.75
CA TRP A 118 8.06 3.01 -5.20
C TRP A 118 6.63 3.42 -5.61
N HIS A 119 5.59 2.81 -5.01
CA HIS A 119 4.19 3.17 -5.25
C HIS A 119 3.80 4.52 -4.63
N MET A 120 4.50 4.96 -3.58
CA MET A 120 4.25 6.24 -2.88
C MET A 120 4.31 7.44 -3.83
N ARG A 121 5.27 7.44 -4.76
CA ARG A 121 5.45 8.53 -5.75
C ARG A 121 4.22 8.75 -6.62
N ARG A 122 3.46 7.68 -6.89
CA ARG A 122 2.22 7.73 -7.68
C ARG A 122 1.00 7.98 -6.79
N ALA A 123 1.00 7.44 -5.57
CA ALA A 123 -0.16 7.52 -4.68
C ALA A 123 -0.39 8.92 -4.10
N VAL A 124 0.68 9.61 -3.65
CA VAL A 124 0.55 10.91 -2.97
C VAL A 124 -0.20 11.95 -3.83
N PRO A 125 0.21 12.23 -5.09
CA PRO A 125 -0.48 13.25 -5.90
C PRO A 125 -1.95 12.90 -6.18
N VAL A 126 -2.27 11.60 -6.28
CA VAL A 126 -3.63 11.12 -6.54
C VAL A 126 -4.52 11.35 -5.31
N PHE A 127 -4.00 11.10 -4.11
CA PHE A 127 -4.70 11.35 -2.85
C PHE A 127 -4.82 12.86 -2.57
N GLU A 128 -3.78 13.64 -2.80
CA GLU A 128 -3.80 15.11 -2.68
C GLU A 128 -4.83 15.73 -3.64
N LYS A 129 -4.89 15.27 -4.90
CA LYS A 129 -5.88 15.73 -5.89
C LYS A 129 -7.32 15.46 -5.45
N GLN A 130 -7.54 14.46 -4.59
CA GLN A 130 -8.85 14.14 -4.03
C GLN A 130 -9.22 15.03 -2.83
N GLY A 131 -8.25 15.73 -2.23
CA GLY A 131 -8.45 16.69 -1.15
C GLY A 131 -7.75 16.34 0.17
N PHE A 132 -7.02 15.22 0.24
CA PHE A 132 -6.27 14.87 1.45
C PHE A 132 -5.03 15.75 1.63
N ASP A 133 -4.76 16.13 2.88
CA ASP A 133 -3.39 16.41 3.33
C ASP A 133 -2.71 15.08 3.66
N ILE A 134 -1.49 14.89 3.18
CA ILE A 134 -0.77 13.61 3.24
C ILE A 134 0.54 13.77 3.97
N THR A 135 0.69 13.00 5.05
CA THR A 135 2.00 12.67 5.60
C THR A 135 2.43 11.30 5.06
N PRO A 136 3.41 11.21 4.14
CA PRO A 136 3.81 9.94 3.56
C PRO A 136 4.46 9.03 4.61
N ALA A 137 4.01 7.78 4.67
CA ALA A 137 4.57 6.73 5.51
C ALA A 137 5.01 5.53 4.62
N PRO A 138 6.04 5.70 3.76
CA PRO A 138 6.47 4.66 2.84
C PRO A 138 7.18 3.49 3.52
N THR A 139 6.99 2.28 3.00
CA THR A 139 7.69 1.06 3.41
C THR A 139 8.42 0.38 2.25
N ARG A 140 9.08 -0.75 2.50
CA ARG A 140 9.65 -1.63 1.48
C ARG A 140 10.58 -0.89 0.50
N PHE A 141 11.49 -0.07 1.03
CA PHE A 141 12.52 0.58 0.24
C PHE A 141 13.44 -0.44 -0.42
N LYS A 142 13.36 -0.57 -1.75
CA LYS A 142 14.31 -1.34 -2.56
C LYS A 142 15.36 -0.39 -3.11
N GLY A 143 16.65 -0.68 -2.89
CA GLY A 143 17.76 0.06 -3.49
C GLY A 143 18.25 1.30 -2.74
N LEU A 144 17.80 1.57 -1.51
CA LEU A 144 18.38 2.63 -0.65
C LEU A 144 19.64 2.18 0.10
N ASN A 145 20.46 1.30 -0.47
CA ASN A 145 21.86 1.28 -0.08
C ASN A 145 22.51 2.52 -0.70
N LYS A 146 22.43 3.64 0.02
CA LYS A 146 23.22 4.86 -0.23
C LYS A 146 24.73 4.63 -0.11
N HIS A 147 25.16 3.42 0.21
CA HIS A 147 26.55 3.02 0.21
C HIS A 147 26.81 2.11 -0.99
N SER A 148 27.56 2.69 -1.93
CA SER A 148 28.28 2.05 -3.03
C SER A 148 27.45 1.75 -4.28
N PHE A 149 27.55 2.64 -5.28
CA PHE A 149 27.57 2.25 -6.70
C PHE A 149 28.83 1.40 -6.95
N ASP A 150 28.93 0.24 -6.30
CA ASP A 150 29.99 -0.73 -6.54
C ASP A 150 29.48 -1.63 -7.67
N LEU A 151 29.71 -1.18 -8.91
CA LEU A 151 29.41 -1.98 -10.10
C LEU A 151 30.37 -3.16 -10.16
N LYS A 152 30.08 -4.19 -9.37
CA LYS A 152 30.81 -5.45 -9.35
C LYS A 152 30.36 -6.30 -10.54
N PHE A 153 31.25 -7.18 -11.01
CA PHE A 153 30.95 -8.08 -12.14
C PHE A 153 29.70 -8.94 -11.93
N ASP A 154 29.39 -9.30 -10.68
CA ASP A 154 28.18 -10.03 -10.31
C ASP A 154 26.88 -9.21 -10.47
N SER A 155 26.96 -7.88 -10.55
CA SER A 155 25.82 -7.00 -10.81
C SER A 155 25.31 -7.10 -12.25
N PHE A 156 26.12 -7.66 -13.16
CA PHE A 156 25.75 -7.97 -14.54
C PHE A 156 25.31 -9.43 -14.72
N LEU A 157 25.39 -10.25 -13.67
CA LEU A 157 24.85 -11.61 -13.71
C LEU A 157 23.32 -11.56 -13.62
N PRO A 158 22.60 -12.32 -14.46
CA PRO A 158 21.16 -12.42 -14.36
C PRO A 158 20.74 -12.88 -12.96
N SER A 159 19.87 -12.11 -12.29
CA SER A 159 19.28 -12.54 -11.04
C SER A 159 17.77 -12.36 -11.08
N VAL A 160 17.04 -13.34 -10.52
CA VAL A 160 15.58 -13.30 -10.41
C VAL A 160 15.13 -12.03 -9.65
N LYS A 161 15.93 -11.60 -8.66
CA LYS A 161 15.71 -10.38 -7.90
C LYS A 161 15.87 -9.11 -8.75
N ALA A 162 16.88 -9.06 -9.62
CA ALA A 162 17.09 -7.94 -10.54
C ALA A 162 15.96 -7.87 -11.57
N LEU A 163 15.58 -9.01 -12.17
CA LEU A 163 14.48 -9.08 -13.14
C LEU A 163 13.15 -8.64 -12.52
N SER A 164 12.84 -9.11 -11.30
CA SER A 164 11.66 -8.68 -10.55
C SER A 164 11.70 -7.17 -10.26
N THR A 165 12.86 -6.62 -9.92
CA THR A 165 13.03 -5.18 -9.69
C THR A 165 12.80 -4.37 -10.96
N SER A 166 13.32 -4.82 -12.11
CA SER A 166 13.09 -4.20 -13.41
C SER A 166 11.62 -4.27 -13.84
N TYR A 167 10.96 -5.41 -13.66
CA TYR A 167 9.52 -5.56 -13.90
C TYR A 167 8.71 -4.52 -13.13
N TYR A 168 8.99 -4.40 -11.82
CA TYR A 168 8.33 -3.43 -10.96
C TYR A 168 8.62 -1.98 -11.35
N ALA A 169 9.87 -1.65 -11.71
CA ALA A 169 10.23 -0.32 -12.18
C ALA A 169 9.50 0.05 -13.48
N LEU A 170 9.44 -0.87 -14.45
CA LEU A 170 8.74 -0.68 -15.71
C LEU A 170 7.22 -0.54 -15.49
N HIS A 171 6.64 -1.39 -14.65
CA HIS A 171 5.22 -1.35 -14.35
C HIS A 171 4.79 0.00 -13.74
N GLU A 172 5.56 0.53 -12.79
CA GLU A 172 5.28 1.86 -12.22
C GLU A 172 5.54 2.99 -13.22
N LEU A 173 6.59 2.90 -14.06
CA LEU A 173 6.85 3.92 -15.08
C LEU A 173 5.69 4.01 -16.08
N LEU A 174 5.19 2.85 -16.53
CA LEU A 174 3.99 2.78 -17.37
C LEU A 174 2.76 3.31 -16.62
N GLY A 175 2.63 3.02 -15.33
CA GLY A 175 1.57 3.57 -14.48
C GLY A 175 1.58 5.10 -14.41
N VAL A 176 2.75 5.70 -14.22
CA VAL A 176 2.93 7.17 -14.21
C VAL A 176 2.57 7.79 -15.56
N VAL A 177 3.09 7.21 -16.66
CA VAL A 177 2.80 7.69 -18.03
C VAL A 177 1.30 7.59 -18.32
N TRP A 178 0.68 6.45 -18.05
CA TRP A 178 -0.76 6.26 -18.25
C TRP A 178 -1.60 7.28 -17.49
N TYR A 179 -1.26 7.53 -16.22
CA TYR A 179 -1.96 8.54 -15.42
C TYR A 179 -1.78 9.96 -15.97
N SER A 180 -0.59 10.34 -16.43
CA SER A 180 -0.36 11.67 -17.03
C SER A 180 -1.09 11.93 -18.35
N ILE A 181 -1.43 10.87 -19.10
CA ILE A 181 -2.16 11.00 -20.38
C ILE A 181 -3.66 11.03 -20.14
N ARG A 182 -4.15 10.35 -19.10
CA ARG A 182 -5.59 10.16 -18.87
C ARG A 182 -6.22 11.13 -17.87
N TYR A 183 -5.43 11.83 -17.06
CA TYR A 183 -5.88 12.69 -15.96
C TYR A 183 -5.06 13.96 -15.81
#